data_AF-A0A380K0L0-F1
#
_entry.id   AF-A0A380K0L0-F1
#
_cell.length_a   1.000
_cell.length_b   1.000
_cell.length_c   1.000
_cell.angle_alpha   90.00
_cell.angle_beta   90.00
_cell.angle_gamma   90.00
#
_symmetry.space_group_name_H-M   'P 1'
#
loop_
_entity.id
_entity.type
_entity.pdbx_description
1 polymer ?
#
loop_
_entity_poly.entity_id
_entity_poly.type
_entity_poly.pdbx_seq_one_letter_code
_entity_poly.pdbx_strand_id
1 'polypeptide(L)'
;MEYKLSVFINNLAFSNKLIIEIYSLLNEKKLSNIWIKKSIQRGHHIEIYSPNLSDLKELESFLAKSLKNYAPVTIEESKLKKQIMTVSSVENTEADLDIQPDGTLLLEEIKTSTEGSSLSSPKTVLAVEEKKMELILYLEKIGFFNKSESQQNILLTKLFLNLGLLFNNNLKMGYLSMKSNILFFNLQLQSLKDTKYQENYEHYYHLVNSLSSDEQIFIHENIETFLEENEDSYFKVFVEELYQFFTDELEKGHLYYQNMSDAESFLQWARENGQLTEFHKNFFTNRDFLSQHSSIPFALYRYTVDVLYQIVPLLNVNPLRKQKITKMVCDKVETGYDITWEDSYAIMQKLFKKRV
;
A
#
# COMPACT_ATOMS: atom_id res chain seq x y z
N MET A 1 25.12 -10.57 -3.46
CA MET A 1 24.69 -11.62 -2.51
C MET A 1 23.87 -10.93 -1.47
N GLU A 2 22.72 -11.50 -1.15
CA GLU A 2 21.82 -11.00 -0.12
C GLU A 2 21.47 -12.16 0.80
N TYR A 3 21.15 -11.84 2.04
CA TYR A 3 20.73 -12.82 3.01
C TYR A 3 19.27 -12.55 3.38
N LYS A 4 18.54 -13.61 3.68
CA LYS A 4 17.13 -13.55 4.09
C LYS A 4 16.95 -14.35 5.36
N LEU A 5 16.35 -13.73 6.37
CA LEU A 5 15.91 -14.36 7.61
C LEU A 5 14.38 -14.40 7.62
N SER A 6 13.81 -15.59 7.54
CA SER A 6 12.36 -15.82 7.62
C SER A 6 11.96 -16.27 9.03
N VAL A 7 10.89 -15.69 9.57
CA VAL A 7 10.26 -16.11 10.82
C VAL A 7 8.79 -16.48 10.60
N PHE A 8 8.49 -17.77 10.69
CA PHE A 8 7.17 -18.34 10.41
C PHE A 8 6.26 -18.22 11.63
N ILE A 9 5.17 -17.47 11.50
CA ILE A 9 4.24 -17.14 12.59
C ILE A 9 2.80 -17.15 12.07
N ASN A 10 2.04 -18.14 12.51
CA ASN A 10 0.62 -18.29 12.22
C ASN A 10 -0.28 -17.38 13.08
N ASN A 11 0.17 -17.02 14.28
CA ASN A 11 -0.57 -16.10 15.14
C ASN A 11 -0.42 -14.64 14.67
N LEU A 12 -1.47 -14.10 14.05
CA LEU A 12 -1.46 -12.73 13.51
C LEU A 12 -1.14 -11.66 14.58
N ALA A 13 -1.67 -11.80 15.80
CA ALA A 13 -1.43 -10.81 16.86
C ALA A 13 0.04 -10.82 17.30
N PHE A 14 0.63 -12.01 17.44
CA PHE A 14 2.05 -12.15 17.74
C PHE A 14 2.93 -11.64 16.59
N SER A 15 2.62 -12.00 15.34
CA SER A 15 3.32 -11.53 14.15
C SER A 15 3.33 -10.00 14.05
N ASN A 16 2.15 -9.38 14.24
CA ASN A 16 2.01 -7.92 14.24
C ASN A 16 2.77 -7.25 15.38
N LYS A 17 2.87 -7.88 16.55
CA LYS A 17 3.69 -7.37 17.65
C LYS A 17 5.18 -7.51 17.32
N LEU A 18 5.59 -8.66 16.82
CA LEU A 18 6.99 -8.98 16.51
C LEU A 18 7.56 -8.04 15.45
N ILE A 19 6.79 -7.71 14.40
CA ILE A 19 7.26 -6.77 13.37
C ILE A 19 7.50 -5.36 13.93
N ILE A 20 6.69 -4.92 14.90
CA ILE A 20 6.89 -3.64 15.59
C ILE A 20 8.16 -3.69 16.43
N GLU A 21 8.37 -4.77 17.19
CA GLU A 21 9.58 -4.94 17.99
C GLU A 21 10.86 -4.98 17.11
N ILE A 22 10.78 -5.55 15.90
CA ILE A 22 11.87 -5.49 14.93
C ILE A 22 12.13 -4.03 14.53
N TYR A 23 11.12 -3.24 14.18
CA TYR A 23 11.31 -1.82 13.83
C TYR A 23 11.95 -1.02 14.97
N SER A 24 11.50 -1.23 16.21
CA SER A 24 12.08 -0.58 17.39
C SER A 24 13.56 -0.94 17.55
N LEU A 25 13.93 -2.21 17.35
CA LEU A 25 15.33 -2.65 17.40
C LEU A 25 16.17 -2.00 16.29
N LEU A 26 15.65 -1.94 15.05
CA LEU A 26 16.34 -1.29 13.93
C LEU A 26 16.62 0.19 14.24
N ASN A 27 15.64 0.91 14.82
CA ASN A 27 15.80 2.29 15.24
C ASN A 27 16.78 2.46 16.42
N GLU A 28 16.71 1.60 17.45
CA GLU A 28 17.60 1.64 18.62
C GLU A 28 19.06 1.43 18.21
N LYS A 29 19.29 0.41 17.37
CA LYS A 29 20.63 0.00 16.92
C LYS A 29 21.15 0.79 15.72
N LYS A 30 20.29 1.61 15.11
CA LYS A 30 20.57 2.35 13.86
C LYS A 30 21.05 1.41 12.74
N LEU A 31 20.45 0.22 12.65
CA LEU A 31 20.77 -0.72 11.58
C LEU A 31 20.16 -0.20 10.28
N SER A 32 21.00 -0.05 9.26
CA SER A 32 20.62 0.40 7.91
C SER A 32 20.68 -0.76 6.92
N ASN A 33 20.12 -0.57 5.72
CA ASN A 33 20.13 -1.56 4.63
C ASN A 33 19.44 -2.88 5.00
N ILE A 34 18.42 -2.80 5.85
CA ILE A 34 17.54 -3.92 6.19
C ILE A 34 16.16 -3.57 5.70
N TRP A 35 15.50 -4.50 5.01
CA TRP A 35 14.10 -4.35 4.61
C TRP A 35 13.28 -5.58 4.95
N ILE A 36 11.98 -5.34 5.13
CA ILE A 36 11.05 -6.33 5.66
C ILE A 36 9.91 -6.54 4.68
N LYS A 37 9.55 -7.80 4.46
CA LYS A 37 8.36 -8.21 3.71
C LYS A 37 7.49 -9.14 4.55
N LYS A 38 6.20 -9.17 4.25
CA LYS A 38 5.28 -10.21 4.72
C LYS A 38 5.01 -11.15 3.56
N SER A 39 5.06 -12.44 3.80
CA SER A 39 4.84 -13.46 2.78
C SER A 39 3.98 -14.59 3.33
N ILE A 40 3.29 -15.28 2.41
CA ILE A 40 2.53 -16.50 2.69
C ILE A 40 3.19 -17.73 2.04
N GLN A 41 4.19 -17.55 1.18
CA GLN A 41 4.91 -18.67 0.56
C GLN A 41 5.48 -19.56 1.67
N ARG A 42 5.33 -20.89 1.58
CA ARG A 42 5.74 -21.82 2.65
C ARG A 42 5.07 -21.58 4.02
N GLY A 43 4.02 -20.76 4.10
CA GLY A 43 3.31 -20.40 5.33
C GLY A 43 3.39 -18.91 5.68
N HIS A 44 2.61 -18.47 6.66
CA HIS A 44 2.60 -17.06 7.08
C HIS A 44 3.92 -16.70 7.78
N HIS A 45 4.64 -15.71 7.24
CA HIS A 45 5.92 -15.33 7.81
C HIS A 45 6.32 -13.89 7.50
N ILE A 46 7.28 -13.41 8.28
CA ILE A 46 8.00 -12.15 8.06
C ILE A 46 9.36 -12.52 7.46
N GLU A 47 9.74 -11.85 6.38
CA GLU A 47 11.04 -11.98 5.74
C GLU A 47 11.86 -10.71 6.03
N ILE A 48 13.07 -10.89 6.52
CA ILE A 48 14.00 -9.79 6.80
C ILE A 48 15.23 -9.98 5.93
N TYR A 49 15.55 -8.98 5.14
CA TYR A 49 16.62 -9.04 4.16
C TYR A 49 17.74 -8.08 4.54
N SER A 50 18.98 -8.46 4.24
CA SER A 50 20.15 -7.59 4.40
C SER A 50 21.28 -8.05 3.49
N PRO A 51 22.11 -7.13 2.95
CA PRO A 51 23.38 -7.50 2.34
C PRO A 51 24.42 -7.94 3.40
N ASN A 52 24.16 -7.69 4.69
CA ASN A 52 25.09 -7.98 5.77
C ASN A 52 24.60 -9.12 6.67
N LEU A 53 25.32 -10.25 6.61
CA LEU A 53 25.03 -11.43 7.42
C LEU A 53 25.13 -11.17 8.93
N SER A 54 26.01 -10.26 9.39
CA SER A 54 26.13 -9.99 10.83
C SER A 54 24.85 -9.41 11.40
N ASP A 55 24.20 -8.53 10.64
CA ASP A 55 23.00 -7.82 11.09
C ASP A 55 21.82 -8.79 11.18
N LEU A 56 21.70 -9.73 10.23
CA LEU A 56 20.70 -10.80 10.32
C LEU A 56 20.97 -11.77 11.46
N LYS A 57 22.22 -12.07 11.82
CA LYS A 57 22.52 -12.93 12.98
C LYS A 57 22.16 -12.26 14.31
N GLU A 58 22.31 -10.93 14.41
CA GLU A 58 21.82 -10.18 15.55
C GLU A 58 20.30 -10.25 15.65
N LEU A 59 19.60 -10.04 14.52
CA LEU A 59 18.16 -10.18 14.43
C LEU A 59 17.67 -11.59 14.73
N GLU A 60 18.33 -12.63 14.21
CA GLU A 60 18.03 -14.03 14.49
C GLU A 60 18.13 -14.32 15.99
N SER A 61 19.18 -13.82 16.65
CA SER A 61 19.37 -13.94 18.09
C SER A 61 18.27 -13.22 18.89
N PHE A 62 17.80 -12.08 18.40
CA PHE A 62 16.66 -11.36 18.97
C PHE A 62 15.35 -12.15 18.80
N LEU A 63 15.04 -12.59 17.58
CA LEU A 63 13.82 -13.35 17.27
C LEU A 63 13.76 -14.66 18.05
N ALA A 64 14.89 -15.39 18.15
CA ALA A 64 14.96 -16.62 18.92
C ALA A 64 14.60 -16.40 20.40
N LYS A 65 14.92 -15.23 20.97
CA LYS A 65 14.50 -14.87 22.34
C LYS A 65 13.01 -14.58 22.40
N SER A 66 12.47 -13.80 21.46
CA SER A 66 11.04 -13.49 21.39
C SER A 66 10.18 -14.76 21.22
N LEU A 67 10.69 -15.77 20.50
CA LEU A 67 9.99 -17.04 20.27
C LEU A 67 10.01 -18.02 21.44
N LYS A 68 10.85 -17.82 22.48
CA LYS A 68 10.94 -18.77 23.61
C LYS A 68 9.61 -19.05 24.31
N ASN A 69 8.73 -18.04 24.35
CA ASN A 69 7.42 -18.13 24.99
C ASN A 69 6.27 -18.15 23.97
N TYR A 70 6.58 -18.25 22.68
CA TYR A 70 5.57 -18.35 21.64
C TYR A 70 4.98 -19.77 21.65
N ALA A 71 3.66 -19.86 21.75
CA ALA A 71 2.93 -21.12 21.63
C ALA A 71 2.52 -21.29 20.16
N PRO A 72 3.05 -22.30 19.44
CA PRO A 72 2.69 -22.54 18.05
C PRO A 72 1.19 -22.77 17.86
N VAL A 73 0.65 -22.20 16.79
CA VAL A 73 -0.73 -22.33 16.35
C VAL A 73 -0.79 -23.27 15.16
N THR A 74 -1.49 -24.39 15.33
CA THR A 74 -1.75 -25.33 14.24
C THR A 74 -2.79 -24.75 13.28
N ILE A 75 -2.43 -24.69 12.00
CA ILE A 75 -3.36 -24.37 10.90
C ILE A 75 -3.54 -25.63 10.06
N GLU A 76 -4.74 -25.83 9.51
CA GLU A 76 -4.99 -26.88 8.54
C GLU A 76 -4.15 -26.65 7.26
N GLU A 77 -3.19 -27.55 7.00
CA GLU A 77 -2.23 -27.41 5.91
C GLU A 77 -2.90 -27.31 4.52
N SER A 78 -3.99 -28.06 4.31
CA SER A 78 -4.77 -28.03 3.07
C SER A 78 -5.32 -26.62 2.76
N LYS A 79 -5.79 -25.92 3.80
CA LYS A 79 -6.33 -24.58 3.72
C LYS A 79 -5.23 -23.57 3.41
N LEU A 80 -4.09 -23.70 4.06
CA LEU A 80 -2.93 -22.84 3.83
C LEU A 80 -2.39 -22.99 2.39
N LYS A 81 -2.22 -24.23 1.91
CA LYS A 81 -1.81 -24.49 0.51
C LYS A 81 -2.77 -23.86 -0.49
N LYS A 82 -4.09 -23.95 -0.26
CA LYS A 82 -5.09 -23.30 -1.10
C LYS A 82 -4.94 -21.77 -1.11
N GLN A 83 -4.65 -21.16 0.04
CA GLN A 83 -4.40 -19.72 0.12
C GLN A 83 -3.15 -19.34 -0.68
N ILE A 84 -2.04 -20.08 -0.51
CA ILE A 84 -0.78 -19.85 -1.25
C ILE A 84 -1.01 -19.92 -2.75
N MET A 85 -1.67 -20.98 -3.22
CA MET A 85 -2.00 -21.13 -4.65
C MET A 85 -2.87 -19.98 -5.18
N THR A 86 -3.82 -19.51 -4.37
CA THR A 86 -4.70 -18.40 -4.77
C THR A 86 -3.92 -17.09 -4.90
N VAL A 87 -3.09 -16.77 -3.91
CA VAL A 87 -2.23 -15.57 -3.93
C VAL A 87 -1.24 -15.64 -5.09
N SER A 88 -0.55 -16.77 -5.25
CA SER A 88 0.47 -16.94 -6.31
C SER A 88 -0.15 -16.83 -7.71
N SER A 89 -1.36 -17.36 -7.92
CA SER A 89 -2.11 -17.19 -9.17
C SER A 89 -2.44 -15.73 -9.47
N VAL A 90 -2.91 -14.97 -8.46
CA VAL A 90 -3.22 -13.54 -8.60
C VAL A 90 -1.95 -12.70 -8.83
N GLU A 91 -0.84 -13.08 -8.21
CA GLU A 91 0.45 -12.39 -8.33
C GLU A 91 1.27 -12.85 -9.55
N ASN A 92 0.78 -13.83 -10.33
CA ASN A 92 1.50 -14.48 -11.42
C ASN A 92 2.88 -15.04 -11.01
N THR A 93 2.95 -15.65 -9.83
CA THR A 93 4.14 -16.28 -9.26
C THR A 93 3.95 -17.80 -9.12
N GLU A 94 5.05 -18.54 -9.05
CA GLU A 94 5.00 -19.97 -8.72
C GLU A 94 4.74 -20.15 -7.22
N ALA A 95 3.84 -21.07 -6.89
CA ALA A 95 3.48 -21.36 -5.50
C ALA A 95 4.52 -22.28 -4.84
N ASP A 96 5.13 -21.83 -3.76
CA ASP A 96 6.00 -22.66 -2.92
C ASP A 96 5.19 -23.27 -1.76
N LEU A 97 5.03 -24.59 -1.83
CA LEU A 97 4.19 -25.39 -0.93
C LEU A 97 5.01 -26.18 0.10
N ASP A 98 6.32 -25.91 0.26
CA ASP A 98 7.15 -26.47 1.33
C ASP A 98 6.84 -25.79 2.68
N ILE A 99 5.67 -26.11 3.23
CA ILE A 99 5.13 -25.48 4.44
C ILE A 99 6.08 -25.67 5.62
N GLN A 100 6.56 -24.56 6.17
CA GLN A 100 7.41 -24.58 7.35
C GLN A 100 6.58 -24.66 8.64
N PRO A 101 7.09 -25.33 9.69
CA PRO A 101 6.45 -25.34 11.00
C PRO A 101 6.33 -23.95 11.60
N ASP A 102 5.25 -23.70 12.34
CA ASP A 102 5.05 -22.45 13.07
C ASP A 102 6.10 -22.26 14.17
N GLY A 103 6.62 -21.04 14.31
CA GLY A 103 7.74 -20.70 15.20
C GLY A 103 9.13 -20.99 14.63
N THR A 104 9.25 -21.38 13.36
CA THR A 104 10.54 -21.66 12.72
C THR A 104 11.27 -20.37 12.33
N LEU A 105 12.58 -20.36 12.55
CA LEU A 105 13.51 -19.38 11.98
C LEU A 105 14.33 -20.04 10.88
N LEU A 106 14.50 -19.35 9.76
CA LEU A 106 15.27 -19.85 8.63
C LEU A 106 16.15 -18.74 8.05
N LEU A 107 17.46 -18.92 8.11
CA LEU A 107 18.45 -18.00 7.53
C LEU A 107 19.00 -18.60 6.22
N GLU A 108 18.78 -17.89 5.12
CA GLU A 108 19.12 -18.34 3.76
C GLU A 108 20.04 -17.33 3.08
N GLU A 109 21.00 -17.83 2.29
CA GLU A 109 21.70 -17.01 1.30
C GLU A 109 20.89 -17.04 0.01
N ILE A 110 20.54 -15.86 -0.51
CA ILE A 110 19.74 -15.73 -1.72
C ILE A 110 20.54 -15.04 -2.82
N LYS A 111 20.33 -15.51 -4.05
CA LYS A 111 20.76 -14.77 -5.23
C LYS A 111 19.74 -13.67 -5.48
N THR A 112 20.21 -12.44 -5.60
CA THR A 112 19.39 -11.29 -6.02
C THR A 112 18.69 -11.69 -7.31
N SER A 113 17.36 -11.88 -7.26
CA SER A 113 16.62 -12.40 -8.42
C SER A 113 16.62 -11.33 -9.51
N THR A 114 17.30 -11.60 -10.61
CA THR A 114 17.39 -10.70 -11.77
C THR A 114 16.34 -10.95 -12.83
N GLU A 115 15.44 -11.93 -12.66
CA GLU A 115 14.59 -12.41 -13.75
C GLU A 115 13.11 -12.48 -13.37
N GLY A 116 12.32 -11.73 -14.14
CA GLY A 116 10.89 -11.51 -14.03
C GLY A 116 10.56 -10.16 -14.70
N SER A 117 9.35 -9.97 -15.22
CA SER A 117 8.90 -8.72 -15.86
C SER A 117 8.88 -7.56 -14.85
N SER A 118 10.06 -7.09 -14.48
CA SER A 118 10.23 -6.08 -13.47
C SER A 118 9.75 -4.74 -14.02
N LEU A 119 9.11 -3.95 -13.17
CA LEU A 119 8.75 -2.57 -13.49
C LEU A 119 9.97 -1.62 -13.38
N SER A 120 11.12 -2.12 -12.91
CA SER A 120 12.35 -1.34 -12.74
C SER A 120 13.63 -2.18 -12.67
N SER A 121 14.80 -1.56 -12.62
CA SER A 121 16.08 -2.26 -12.44
C SER A 121 16.19 -2.89 -11.04
N PRO A 122 16.99 -3.95 -10.83
CA PRO A 122 17.21 -4.53 -9.49
C PRO A 122 17.72 -3.50 -8.47
N LYS A 123 18.57 -2.55 -8.90
CA LYS A 123 19.06 -1.47 -8.05
C LYS A 123 17.93 -0.54 -7.60
N THR A 124 17.01 -0.22 -8.51
CA THR A 124 15.84 0.60 -8.22
C THR A 124 14.89 -0.12 -7.26
N VAL A 125 14.70 -1.44 -7.41
CA VAL A 125 13.91 -2.24 -6.47
C VAL A 125 14.47 -2.14 -5.05
N LEU A 126 15.79 -2.29 -4.88
CA LEU A 126 16.42 -2.18 -3.56
C LEU A 126 16.26 -0.78 -2.95
N ALA A 127 16.51 0.27 -3.74
CA ALA A 127 16.31 1.66 -3.29
C ALA A 127 14.86 1.95 -2.90
N VAL A 128 13.88 1.31 -3.56
CA VAL A 128 12.47 1.38 -3.15
C VAL A 128 12.25 0.71 -1.80
N GLU A 129 12.83 -0.46 -1.55
CA GLU A 129 12.73 -1.11 -0.23
C GLU A 129 13.36 -0.25 0.87
N GLU A 130 14.48 0.43 0.60
CA GLU A 130 15.09 1.39 1.52
C GLU A 130 14.15 2.57 1.83
N LYS A 131 13.53 3.18 0.79
CA LYS A 131 12.54 4.26 0.98
C LYS A 131 11.31 3.83 1.76
N LYS A 132 10.83 2.60 1.58
CA LYS A 132 9.73 2.05 2.40
C LYS A 132 10.14 2.00 3.87
N MET A 133 11.33 1.49 4.16
CA MET A 133 11.84 1.37 5.52
C MET A 133 12.10 2.73 6.17
N GLU A 134 12.56 3.73 5.41
CA GLU A 134 12.69 5.11 5.88
C GLU A 134 11.39 5.65 6.50
N LEU A 135 10.27 5.53 5.76
CA LEU A 135 8.96 5.95 6.26
C LEU A 135 8.49 5.11 7.45
N ILE A 136 8.65 3.78 7.40
CA ILE A 136 8.22 2.88 8.48
C ILE A 136 8.96 3.21 9.79
N LEU A 137 10.28 3.40 9.72
CA LEU A 137 11.11 3.72 10.88
C LEU A 137 10.81 5.12 11.40
N TYR A 138 10.50 6.09 10.52
CA TYR A 138 9.98 7.39 10.94
C TYR A 138 8.66 7.26 11.71
N LEU A 139 7.71 6.48 11.18
CA LEU A 139 6.41 6.25 11.82
C LEU A 139 6.55 5.57 13.18
N GLU A 140 7.43 4.57 13.30
CA GLU A 140 7.75 3.94 14.58
C GLU A 140 8.27 4.97 15.58
N LYS A 141 9.24 5.80 15.17
CA LYS A 141 9.88 6.82 16.01
C LYS A 141 8.89 7.87 16.55
N ILE A 142 7.89 8.25 15.77
CA ILE A 142 6.83 9.19 16.22
C ILE A 142 5.70 8.49 17.00
N GLY A 143 5.88 7.20 17.32
CA GLY A 143 4.94 6.42 18.13
C GLY A 143 3.68 6.02 17.39
N PHE A 144 3.71 5.85 16.06
CA PHE A 144 2.55 5.43 15.25
C PHE A 144 1.87 4.18 15.84
N PHE A 145 2.64 3.17 16.23
CA PHE A 145 2.11 1.91 16.76
C PHE A 145 1.50 2.01 18.16
N ASN A 146 1.77 3.10 18.89
CA ASN A 146 1.19 3.36 20.22
C ASN A 146 -0.11 4.18 20.16
N LYS A 147 -0.47 4.67 18.97
CA LYS A 147 -1.69 5.47 18.74
C LYS A 147 -2.93 4.58 18.58
N SER A 148 -4.10 5.14 18.83
CA SER A 148 -5.37 4.46 18.55
C SER A 148 -5.53 4.19 17.04
N GLU A 149 -6.41 3.26 16.68
CA GLU A 149 -6.70 2.97 15.27
C GLU A 149 -7.12 4.23 14.50
N SER A 150 -7.99 5.05 15.09
CA SER A 150 -8.45 6.32 14.52
C SER A 150 -7.31 7.31 14.28
N GLN A 151 -6.41 7.47 15.25
CA GLN A 151 -5.25 8.36 15.12
C GLN A 151 -4.28 7.88 14.04
N GLN A 152 -4.05 6.57 13.95
CA GLN A 152 -3.27 5.97 12.87
C GLN A 152 -3.94 6.17 11.50
N ASN A 153 -5.28 6.01 11.41
CA ASN A 153 -6.04 6.25 10.18
C ASN A 153 -5.91 7.70 9.72
N ILE A 154 -6.01 8.65 10.65
CA ILE A 154 -5.83 10.09 10.37
C ILE A 154 -4.41 10.36 9.85
N LEU A 155 -3.37 9.83 10.49
CA LEU A 155 -1.98 10.02 10.03
C LEU A 155 -1.76 9.45 8.62
N LEU A 156 -2.28 8.26 8.34
CA LEU A 156 -2.18 7.69 7.01
C LEU A 156 -3.03 8.47 6.00
N THR A 157 -4.19 8.99 6.40
CA THR A 157 -4.99 9.87 5.54
C THR A 157 -4.21 11.13 5.17
N LYS A 158 -3.47 11.75 6.11
CA LYS A 158 -2.57 12.88 5.83
C LYS A 158 -1.44 12.50 4.86
N LEU A 159 -0.86 11.31 4.99
CA LEU A 159 0.11 10.79 4.02
C LEU A 159 -0.49 10.64 2.61
N PHE A 160 -1.68 10.05 2.50
CA PHE A 160 -2.35 9.86 1.19
C PHE A 160 -2.90 11.16 0.59
N LEU A 161 -3.25 12.17 1.38
CA LEU A 161 -3.59 13.50 0.88
C LEU A 161 -2.40 14.14 0.13
N ASN A 162 -1.16 13.91 0.59
CA ASN A 162 0.03 14.39 -0.09
C ASN A 162 0.22 13.79 -1.50
N LEU A 163 -0.26 12.57 -1.75
CA LEU A 163 -0.31 12.05 -3.12
C LEU A 163 -1.22 12.90 -4.00
N GLY A 164 -2.38 13.32 -3.49
CA GLY A 164 -3.28 14.19 -4.24
C GLY A 164 -2.67 15.56 -4.59
N LEU A 165 -1.75 16.05 -3.77
CA LEU A 165 -1.03 17.30 -4.04
C LEU A 165 -0.01 17.19 -5.19
N LEU A 166 0.49 15.98 -5.51
CA LEU A 166 1.40 15.80 -6.65
C LEU A 166 0.79 16.23 -7.99
N PHE A 167 -0.54 16.24 -8.10
CA PHE A 167 -1.21 16.77 -9.29
C PHE A 167 -1.28 18.29 -9.26
N ASN A 168 -0.17 18.97 -9.61
CA ASN A 168 -0.07 20.44 -9.69
C ASN A 168 -0.57 21.17 -8.43
N ASN A 169 -0.31 20.63 -7.23
CA ASN A 169 -0.80 21.15 -5.96
C ASN A 169 -2.33 21.31 -5.90
N ASN A 170 -3.06 20.45 -6.60
CA ASN A 170 -4.51 20.52 -6.71
C ASN A 170 -5.18 19.25 -6.18
N LEU A 171 -5.46 19.26 -4.87
CA LEU A 171 -6.18 18.19 -4.19
C LEU A 171 -7.55 17.89 -4.79
N LYS A 172 -8.26 18.90 -5.31
CA LYS A 172 -9.57 18.71 -5.96
C LYS A 172 -9.51 17.78 -7.15
N MET A 173 -8.32 17.51 -7.69
CA MET A 173 -8.14 16.62 -8.85
C MET A 173 -7.28 15.42 -8.51
N GLY A 174 -6.19 15.60 -7.76
CA GLY A 174 -5.29 14.49 -7.45
C GLY A 174 -5.91 13.41 -6.56
N TYR A 175 -7.04 13.68 -5.89
CA TYR A 175 -7.74 12.66 -5.10
C TYR A 175 -8.54 11.64 -5.95
N LEU A 176 -8.74 11.90 -7.24
CA LEU A 176 -9.64 11.12 -8.08
C LEU A 176 -9.17 9.68 -8.33
N SER A 177 -7.86 9.42 -8.29
CA SER A 177 -7.30 8.06 -8.31
C SER A 177 -7.76 7.23 -7.11
N MET A 178 -7.79 7.83 -5.92
CA MET A 178 -8.27 7.23 -4.68
C MET A 178 -9.79 7.07 -4.72
N LYS A 179 -10.51 8.05 -5.30
CA LYS A 179 -11.95 7.94 -5.57
C LYS A 179 -12.26 6.76 -6.49
N SER A 180 -11.47 6.57 -7.55
CA SER A 180 -11.57 5.41 -8.45
C SER A 180 -11.45 4.10 -7.67
N ASN A 181 -10.45 4.00 -6.78
CA ASN A 181 -10.19 2.80 -5.99
C ASN A 181 -11.38 2.44 -5.06
N ILE A 182 -11.87 3.41 -4.28
CA ILE A 182 -12.96 3.14 -3.32
C ILE A 182 -14.28 2.83 -4.02
N LEU A 183 -14.58 3.49 -5.14
CA LEU A 183 -15.79 3.21 -5.92
C LEU A 183 -15.72 1.81 -6.54
N PHE A 184 -14.55 1.42 -7.05
CA PHE A 184 -14.35 0.07 -7.58
C PHE A 184 -14.49 -0.99 -6.48
N PHE A 185 -13.87 -0.78 -5.32
CA PHE A 185 -14.02 -1.67 -4.16
C PHE A 185 -15.49 -1.80 -3.71
N ASN A 186 -16.23 -0.69 -3.63
CA ASN A 186 -17.65 -0.73 -3.25
C ASN A 186 -18.50 -1.53 -4.25
N LEU A 187 -18.19 -1.47 -5.55
CA LEU A 187 -18.87 -2.29 -6.55
C LEU A 187 -18.56 -3.78 -6.38
N GLN A 188 -17.30 -4.13 -6.12
CA GLN A 188 -16.91 -5.52 -5.80
C GLN A 188 -17.62 -6.01 -4.53
N LEU A 189 -17.70 -5.16 -3.51
CA LEU A 189 -18.40 -5.47 -2.28
C LEU A 189 -19.90 -5.70 -2.52
N GLN A 190 -20.55 -4.87 -3.34
CA GLN A 190 -21.97 -5.06 -3.72
C GLN A 190 -22.24 -6.42 -4.37
N SER A 191 -21.28 -6.99 -5.11
CA SER A 191 -21.43 -8.32 -5.70
C SER A 191 -21.63 -9.43 -4.66
N LEU A 192 -21.24 -9.20 -3.39
CA LEU A 192 -21.47 -10.14 -2.29
C LEU A 192 -22.89 -10.06 -1.72
N LYS A 193 -23.61 -8.96 -1.95
CA LYS A 193 -24.90 -8.65 -1.31
C LYS A 193 -25.98 -9.69 -1.62
N ASP A 194 -26.01 -10.18 -2.85
CA ASP A 194 -27.02 -11.15 -3.32
C ASP A 194 -26.48 -12.59 -3.33
N THR A 195 -25.45 -12.87 -2.53
CA THR A 195 -24.83 -14.19 -2.42
C THR A 195 -25.05 -14.77 -1.03
N LYS A 196 -24.69 -16.05 -0.84
CA LYS A 196 -24.65 -16.71 0.49
C LYS A 196 -23.71 -16.03 1.51
N TYR A 197 -23.05 -14.94 1.14
CA TYR A 197 -22.11 -14.17 1.95
C TYR A 197 -22.66 -12.78 2.34
N GLN A 198 -23.98 -12.59 2.37
CA GLN A 198 -24.61 -11.30 2.72
C GLN A 198 -24.14 -10.76 4.08
N GLU A 199 -23.98 -11.60 5.10
CA GLU A 199 -23.47 -11.16 6.42
C GLU A 199 -22.04 -10.58 6.32
N ASN A 200 -21.21 -11.12 5.41
CA ASN A 200 -19.89 -10.57 5.13
C ASN A 200 -19.98 -9.21 4.45
N TYR A 201 -20.97 -8.99 3.58
CA TYR A 201 -21.20 -7.69 2.95
C TYR A 201 -21.45 -6.61 4.00
N GLU A 202 -22.40 -6.81 4.90
CA GLU A 202 -22.76 -5.81 5.92
C GLU A 202 -21.57 -5.51 6.85
N HIS A 203 -20.86 -6.56 7.28
CA HIS A 203 -19.69 -6.42 8.12
C HIS A 203 -18.56 -5.63 7.43
N TYR A 204 -18.18 -6.00 6.20
CA TYR A 204 -17.12 -5.30 5.46
C TYR A 204 -17.52 -3.88 5.08
N TYR A 205 -18.78 -3.67 4.71
CA TYR A 205 -19.32 -2.34 4.43
C TYR A 205 -19.20 -1.45 5.67
N HIS A 206 -19.59 -1.96 6.83
CA HIS A 206 -19.47 -1.23 8.10
C HIS A 206 -18.00 -0.92 8.43
N LEU A 207 -17.08 -1.88 8.31
CA LEU A 207 -15.65 -1.67 8.57
C LEU A 207 -15.04 -0.55 7.72
N VAL A 208 -15.52 -0.38 6.48
CA VAL A 208 -14.99 0.62 5.55
C VAL A 208 -15.68 1.98 5.69
N ASN A 209 -16.99 1.99 5.95
CA ASN A 209 -17.80 3.22 5.90
C ASN A 209 -18.09 3.84 7.28
N SER A 210 -17.87 3.12 8.38
CA SER A 210 -18.09 3.65 9.73
C SER A 210 -16.88 4.43 10.23
N LEU A 211 -17.11 5.69 10.60
CA LEU A 211 -16.11 6.61 11.13
C LEU A 211 -16.32 6.83 12.63
N SER A 212 -15.25 6.75 13.40
CA SER A 212 -15.21 7.20 14.80
C SER A 212 -15.35 8.72 14.91
N SER A 213 -15.64 9.22 16.11
CA SER A 213 -15.79 10.66 16.35
C SER A 213 -14.54 11.46 15.94
N ASP A 214 -13.34 10.98 16.28
CA ASP A 214 -12.08 11.64 15.91
C ASP A 214 -11.90 11.71 14.39
N GLU A 215 -12.24 10.64 13.67
CA GLU A 215 -12.16 10.59 12.20
C GLU A 215 -13.19 11.52 11.54
N GLN A 216 -14.41 11.60 12.10
CA GLN A 216 -15.43 12.53 11.63
C GLN A 216 -14.99 13.98 11.83
N ILE A 217 -14.46 14.32 13.00
CA ILE A 217 -13.92 15.66 13.29
C ILE A 217 -12.84 16.02 12.28
N PHE A 218 -11.89 15.12 12.04
CA PHE A 218 -10.83 15.34 11.06
C PHE A 218 -11.35 15.56 9.64
N ILE A 219 -12.35 14.78 9.19
CA ILE A 219 -12.94 14.94 7.85
C ILE A 219 -13.65 16.28 7.66
N HIS A 220 -14.35 16.76 8.70
CA HIS A 220 -15.13 18.01 8.63
C HIS A 220 -14.31 19.26 8.98
N GLU A 221 -13.10 19.10 9.50
CA GLU A 221 -12.16 20.21 9.67
C GLU A 221 -11.84 20.86 8.32
N ASN A 222 -11.64 22.17 8.32
CA ASN A 222 -11.28 22.93 7.12
C ASN A 222 -10.03 22.33 6.42
N ILE A 223 -10.09 22.20 5.10
CA ILE A 223 -8.96 21.67 4.32
C ILE A 223 -7.73 22.58 4.42
N GLU A 224 -7.91 23.88 4.61
CA GLU A 224 -6.81 24.83 4.81
C GLU A 224 -6.00 24.50 6.07
N THR A 225 -6.63 24.01 7.14
CA THR A 225 -5.92 23.56 8.35
C THR A 225 -4.96 22.42 8.01
N PHE A 226 -5.39 21.46 7.17
CA PHE A 226 -4.48 20.42 6.68
C PHE A 226 -3.35 21.02 5.84
N LEU A 227 -3.65 21.94 4.92
CA LEU A 227 -2.63 22.52 4.03
C LEU A 227 -1.57 23.30 4.81
N GLU A 228 -1.98 24.10 5.80
CA GLU A 228 -1.10 24.86 6.70
C GLU A 228 -0.22 23.93 7.55
N GLU A 229 -0.80 22.93 8.22
CA GLU A 229 -0.04 21.95 9.02
C GLU A 229 0.92 21.10 8.16
N ASN A 230 0.63 20.99 6.87
CA ASN A 230 1.34 20.11 5.96
C ASN A 230 2.51 20.79 5.22
N GLU A 231 2.63 22.12 5.27
CA GLU A 231 3.57 22.89 4.45
C GLU A 231 5.02 22.37 4.54
N ASP A 232 5.47 22.05 5.76
CA ASP A 232 6.80 21.50 6.06
C ASP A 232 6.74 20.09 6.68
N SER A 233 5.66 19.34 6.42
CA SER A 233 5.52 18.02 7.05
C SER A 233 6.47 17.00 6.42
N TYR A 234 6.94 16.06 7.25
CA TYR A 234 7.73 14.92 6.78
C TYR A 234 6.99 14.12 5.68
N PHE A 235 5.66 13.99 5.77
CA PHE A 235 4.89 13.24 4.76
C PHE A 235 4.89 13.93 3.40
N LYS A 236 4.80 15.27 3.37
CA LYS A 236 4.92 16.02 2.13
C LYS A 236 6.29 15.82 1.50
N VAL A 237 7.35 16.08 2.27
CA VAL A 237 8.74 15.91 1.82
C VAL A 237 8.99 14.49 1.32
N PHE A 238 8.58 13.47 2.07
CA PHE A 238 8.76 12.08 1.69
C PHE A 238 8.05 11.72 0.37
N VAL A 239 6.81 12.18 0.18
CA VAL A 239 6.04 11.90 -1.04
C VAL A 239 6.63 12.61 -2.25
N GLU A 240 7.07 13.87 -2.09
CA GLU A 240 7.76 14.64 -3.13
C GLU A 240 9.12 14.02 -3.50
N GLU A 241 9.92 13.63 -2.51
CA GLU A 241 11.20 12.94 -2.73
C GLU A 241 11.01 11.59 -3.42
N LEU A 242 9.98 10.82 -3.06
CA LEU A 242 9.68 9.54 -3.69
C LEU A 242 9.25 9.71 -5.14
N TYR A 243 8.43 10.72 -5.44
CA TYR A 243 8.06 11.06 -6.82
C TYR A 243 9.28 11.53 -7.63
N GLN A 244 10.14 12.37 -7.05
CA GLN A 244 11.38 12.81 -7.69
C GLN A 244 12.33 11.64 -7.93
N PHE A 245 12.47 10.72 -6.98
CA PHE A 245 13.25 9.50 -7.14
C PHE A 245 12.83 8.70 -8.37
N PHE A 246 11.51 8.49 -8.58
CA PHE A 246 11.04 7.80 -9.78
C PHE A 246 11.26 8.60 -11.06
N THR A 247 11.19 9.93 -10.99
CA THR A 247 11.54 10.80 -12.11
C THR A 247 12.99 10.59 -12.53
N ASP A 248 13.92 10.61 -11.57
CA ASP A 248 15.34 10.41 -11.81
C ASP A 248 15.64 8.99 -12.34
N GLU A 249 14.99 7.96 -11.80
CA GLU A 249 15.19 6.57 -12.26
C GLU A 249 14.61 6.33 -13.66
N LEU A 250 13.56 7.04 -14.04
CA LEU A 250 13.06 7.06 -15.41
C LEU A 250 14.07 7.70 -16.37
N GLU A 251 14.64 8.85 -16.00
CA GLU A 251 15.66 9.54 -16.80
C GLU A 251 16.93 8.70 -17.00
N LYS A 252 17.30 7.90 -15.99
CA LYS A 252 18.42 6.94 -16.06
C LYS A 252 18.10 5.67 -16.87
N GLY A 253 16.85 5.49 -17.31
CA GLY A 253 16.41 4.28 -18.03
C GLY A 253 16.28 3.05 -17.13
N HIS A 254 16.11 3.23 -15.82
CA HIS A 254 15.94 2.15 -14.85
C HIS A 254 14.48 1.91 -14.46
N LEU A 255 13.54 2.72 -14.93
CA LEU A 255 12.11 2.59 -14.69
C LEU A 255 11.38 2.22 -15.99
N TYR A 256 10.67 1.10 -15.99
CA TYR A 256 10.07 0.50 -17.19
C TYR A 256 8.54 0.68 -17.19
N TYR A 257 8.07 1.93 -17.27
CA TYR A 257 6.64 2.23 -17.18
C TYR A 257 5.80 1.58 -18.29
N GLN A 258 6.40 1.20 -19.41
CA GLN A 258 5.72 0.48 -20.49
C GLN A 258 5.26 -0.93 -20.09
N ASN A 259 5.82 -1.48 -19.01
CA ASN A 259 5.40 -2.76 -18.43
C ASN A 259 4.23 -2.60 -17.44
N MET A 260 3.78 -1.37 -17.17
CA MET A 260 2.60 -1.14 -16.33
C MET A 260 1.33 -1.50 -17.09
N SER A 261 0.36 -2.10 -16.38
CA SER A 261 -0.99 -2.29 -16.89
C SER A 261 -1.58 -0.96 -17.38
N ASP A 262 -1.96 -0.92 -18.65
CA ASP A 262 -2.59 0.24 -19.27
C ASP A 262 -4.09 0.35 -18.91
N ALA A 263 -4.64 1.55 -19.06
CA ALA A 263 -6.05 1.81 -18.78
C ALA A 263 -6.99 0.90 -19.60
N GLU A 264 -6.64 0.62 -20.85
CA GLU A 264 -7.52 -0.11 -21.77
C GLU A 264 -7.64 -1.58 -21.38
N SER A 265 -6.56 -2.20 -20.91
CA SER A 265 -6.54 -3.57 -20.40
C SER A 265 -7.41 -3.70 -19.14
N PHE A 266 -7.28 -2.76 -18.21
CA PHE A 266 -8.17 -2.70 -17.04
C PHE A 266 -9.63 -2.51 -17.44
N LEU A 267 -9.91 -1.61 -18.38
CA LEU A 267 -11.26 -1.33 -18.85
C LEU A 267 -11.89 -2.50 -19.57
N GLN A 268 -11.13 -3.16 -20.44
CA GLN A 268 -11.59 -4.33 -21.17
C GLN A 268 -12.02 -5.41 -20.19
N TRP A 269 -11.14 -5.75 -19.24
CA TRP A 269 -11.47 -6.70 -18.19
C TRP A 269 -12.68 -6.25 -17.35
N ALA A 270 -12.76 -4.97 -16.96
CA ALA A 270 -13.86 -4.45 -16.16
C ALA A 270 -15.19 -4.46 -16.93
N ARG A 271 -15.18 -4.21 -18.25
CA ARG A 271 -16.35 -4.34 -19.14
C ARG A 271 -16.81 -5.79 -19.23
N GLU A 272 -15.89 -6.70 -19.50
CA GLU A 272 -16.17 -8.14 -19.63
C GLU A 272 -16.75 -8.74 -18.36
N ASN A 273 -16.38 -8.22 -17.19
CA ASN A 273 -16.85 -8.70 -15.88
C ASN A 273 -18.00 -7.86 -15.28
N GLY A 274 -18.53 -6.87 -15.99
CA GLY A 274 -19.61 -6.00 -15.49
C GLY A 274 -19.21 -5.14 -14.28
N GLN A 275 -17.92 -4.90 -14.07
CA GLN A 275 -17.36 -4.19 -12.91
C GLN A 275 -17.00 -2.73 -13.23
N LEU A 276 -17.96 -1.96 -13.77
CA LEU A 276 -17.77 -0.55 -14.11
C LEU A 276 -18.78 0.37 -13.42
N THR A 277 -18.28 1.24 -12.53
CA THR A 277 -19.11 2.30 -11.95
C THR A 277 -19.31 3.46 -12.93
N GLU A 278 -20.25 4.35 -12.64
CA GLU A 278 -20.48 5.58 -13.41
C GLU A 278 -19.22 6.45 -13.50
N PHE A 279 -18.46 6.57 -12.40
CA PHE A 279 -17.16 7.24 -12.40
C PHE A 279 -16.24 6.69 -13.50
N HIS A 280 -16.04 5.37 -13.54
CA HIS A 280 -15.15 4.76 -14.53
C HIS A 280 -15.69 4.98 -15.95
N LYS A 281 -17.00 4.85 -16.17
CA LYS A 281 -17.61 5.13 -17.49
C LYS A 281 -17.35 6.58 -17.93
N ASN A 282 -17.50 7.55 -17.04
CA ASN A 282 -17.33 8.97 -17.36
C ASN A 282 -15.87 9.32 -17.62
N PHE A 283 -14.93 8.84 -16.80
CA PHE A 283 -13.50 9.13 -16.95
C PHE A 283 -12.90 8.46 -18.20
N PHE A 284 -13.23 7.20 -18.44
CA PHE A 284 -12.57 6.40 -19.48
C PHE A 284 -13.22 6.50 -20.86
N THR A 285 -14.36 7.20 -21.00
CA THR A 285 -14.92 7.56 -22.32
C THR A 285 -14.40 8.90 -22.84
N ASN A 286 -13.67 9.65 -22.02
CA ASN A 286 -13.12 10.95 -22.38
C ASN A 286 -11.67 10.81 -22.90
N ARG A 287 -11.45 11.17 -24.17
CA ARG A 287 -10.13 11.07 -24.83
C ARG A 287 -9.04 11.88 -24.13
N ASP A 288 -9.36 13.06 -23.62
CA ASP A 288 -8.37 13.90 -22.94
C ASP A 288 -7.89 13.23 -21.65
N PHE A 289 -8.80 12.60 -20.90
CA PHE A 289 -8.46 11.88 -19.68
C PHE A 289 -7.66 10.61 -19.97
N LEU A 290 -8.00 9.86 -21.01
CA LEU A 290 -7.22 8.71 -21.46
C LEU A 290 -5.78 9.10 -21.82
N SER A 291 -5.60 10.26 -22.48
CA SER A 291 -4.27 10.78 -22.80
C SER A 291 -3.47 11.11 -21.54
N GLN A 292 -4.11 11.69 -20.52
CA GLN A 292 -3.47 11.98 -19.23
C GLN A 292 -3.15 10.72 -18.43
N HIS A 293 -4.02 9.71 -18.47
CA HIS A 293 -3.77 8.41 -17.83
C HIS A 293 -2.55 7.69 -18.45
N SER A 294 -2.26 7.97 -19.72
CA SER A 294 -1.08 7.40 -20.41
C SER A 294 0.16 8.28 -20.31
N SER A 295 0.09 9.39 -19.57
CA SER A 295 1.18 10.36 -19.46
C SER A 295 2.25 9.91 -18.46
N ILE A 296 3.50 10.34 -18.71
CA ILE A 296 4.64 10.08 -17.81
C ILE A 296 4.37 10.57 -16.38
N PRO A 297 3.87 11.80 -16.13
CA PRO A 297 3.57 12.25 -14.77
C PRO A 297 2.58 11.33 -14.03
N PHE A 298 1.58 10.80 -14.74
CA PHE A 298 0.64 9.88 -14.14
C PHE A 298 1.25 8.49 -13.87
N ALA A 299 2.14 8.01 -14.73
CA ALA A 299 2.90 6.78 -14.48
C ALA A 299 3.77 6.92 -13.23
N LEU A 300 4.52 8.03 -13.10
CA LEU A 300 5.33 8.33 -11.91
C LEU A 300 4.47 8.41 -10.65
N TYR A 301 3.32 9.07 -10.73
CA TYR A 301 2.33 9.09 -9.66
C TYR A 301 1.89 7.68 -9.22
N ARG A 302 1.61 6.79 -10.18
CA ARG A 302 1.22 5.40 -9.89
C ARG A 302 2.33 4.63 -9.18
N TYR A 303 3.59 4.79 -9.58
CA TYR A 303 4.72 4.19 -8.86
C TYR A 303 4.78 4.66 -7.40
N THR A 304 4.60 5.97 -7.16
CA THR A 304 4.55 6.52 -5.80
C THR A 304 3.40 5.92 -4.99
N VAL A 305 2.19 5.83 -5.56
CA VAL A 305 1.03 5.19 -4.92
C VAL A 305 1.30 3.73 -4.58
N ASP A 306 1.88 2.97 -5.51
CA ASP A 306 2.15 1.54 -5.34
C ASP A 306 3.14 1.29 -4.20
N VAL A 307 4.16 2.13 -4.03
CA VAL A 307 5.07 2.06 -2.89
C VAL A 307 4.33 2.30 -1.58
N LEU A 308 3.51 3.36 -1.49
CA LEU A 308 2.75 3.63 -0.27
C LEU A 308 1.76 2.50 0.05
N TYR A 309 1.11 1.91 -0.95
CA TYR A 309 0.24 0.75 -0.77
C TYR A 309 0.98 -0.49 -0.29
N GLN A 310 2.23 -0.69 -0.69
CA GLN A 310 3.07 -1.80 -0.18
C GLN A 310 3.51 -1.59 1.27
N ILE A 311 3.60 -0.35 1.75
CA ILE A 311 3.93 -0.03 3.14
C ILE A 311 2.75 -0.34 4.08
N VAL A 312 1.51 -0.13 3.64
CA VAL A 312 0.31 -0.27 4.49
C VAL A 312 0.22 -1.61 5.23
N PRO A 313 0.40 -2.79 4.59
CA PRO A 313 0.42 -4.08 5.29
C PRO A 313 1.55 -4.24 6.33
N LEU A 314 2.69 -3.58 6.09
CA LEU A 314 3.85 -3.56 7.00
C LEU A 314 3.61 -2.70 8.24
N LEU A 315 2.63 -1.80 8.17
CA LEU A 315 2.11 -1.01 9.30
C LEU A 315 0.97 -1.71 10.07
N ASN A 316 0.75 -3.01 9.82
CA ASN A 316 -0.36 -3.80 10.38
C ASN A 316 -1.75 -3.25 10.00
N VAL A 317 -1.85 -2.57 8.86
CA VAL A 317 -3.11 -2.11 8.30
C VAL A 317 -3.60 -3.12 7.27
N ASN A 318 -4.73 -3.78 7.56
CA ASN A 318 -5.31 -4.77 6.66
C ASN A 318 -5.97 -4.12 5.43
N PRO A 319 -6.30 -4.90 4.37
CA PRO A 319 -6.88 -4.36 3.15
C PRO A 319 -8.19 -3.58 3.34
N LEU A 320 -9.07 -3.99 4.26
CA LEU A 320 -10.33 -3.27 4.52
C LEU A 320 -10.05 -1.91 5.18
N ARG A 321 -9.15 -1.88 6.17
CA ARG A 321 -8.72 -0.65 6.83
C ARG A 321 -8.02 0.30 5.85
N LYS A 322 -7.25 -0.22 4.88
CA LYS A 322 -6.70 0.58 3.76
C LYS A 322 -7.82 1.26 2.95
N GLN A 323 -8.90 0.54 2.66
CA GLN A 323 -10.05 1.10 1.93
C GLN A 323 -10.74 2.20 2.75
N LYS A 324 -10.89 2.00 4.06
CA LYS A 324 -11.37 3.06 4.98
C LYS A 324 -10.50 4.31 4.89
N ILE A 325 -9.17 4.19 5.00
CA ILE A 325 -8.24 5.33 4.89
C ILE A 325 -8.37 6.02 3.51
N THR A 326 -8.46 5.24 2.44
CA THR A 326 -8.64 5.76 1.07
C THR A 326 -9.96 6.52 0.94
N LYS A 327 -11.04 6.03 1.56
CA LYS A 327 -12.32 6.72 1.65
C LYS A 327 -12.20 8.03 2.44
N MET A 328 -11.52 8.01 3.58
CA MET A 328 -11.32 9.22 4.40
C MET A 328 -10.59 10.33 3.64
N VAL A 329 -9.64 9.99 2.75
CA VAL A 329 -9.01 10.98 1.85
C VAL A 329 -10.06 11.64 0.96
N CYS A 330 -10.93 10.83 0.33
CA CYS A 330 -11.98 11.34 -0.54
C CYS A 330 -12.98 12.21 0.22
N ASP A 331 -13.45 11.74 1.38
CA ASP A 331 -14.39 12.47 2.22
C ASP A 331 -13.80 13.81 2.68
N LYS A 332 -12.53 13.83 3.13
CA LYS A 332 -11.86 15.07 3.56
C LYS A 332 -11.77 16.10 2.42
N VAL A 333 -11.47 15.66 1.20
CA VAL A 333 -11.41 16.57 0.04
C VAL A 333 -12.81 17.07 -0.35
N GLU A 334 -13.79 16.17 -0.46
CA GLU A 334 -15.15 16.51 -0.87
C GLU A 334 -15.86 17.41 0.16
N THR A 335 -15.78 17.07 1.45
CA THR A 335 -16.32 17.90 2.54
C THR A 335 -15.54 19.19 2.71
N GLY A 336 -14.20 19.14 2.65
CA GLY A 336 -13.35 20.31 2.89
C GLY A 336 -13.46 21.40 1.81
N TYR A 337 -13.78 21.02 0.57
CA TYR A 337 -13.99 21.97 -0.53
C TYR A 337 -15.46 22.19 -0.91
N ASP A 338 -16.38 21.46 -0.27
CA ASP A 338 -17.80 21.41 -0.65
C ASP A 338 -17.98 21.07 -2.14
N ILE A 339 -17.36 19.96 -2.57
CA ILE A 339 -17.40 19.47 -3.95
C ILE A 339 -17.68 17.98 -4.01
N THR A 340 -18.11 17.53 -5.19
CA THR A 340 -18.17 16.12 -5.57
C THR A 340 -17.05 15.75 -6.57
N TRP A 341 -16.91 14.47 -6.87
CA TRP A 341 -16.00 14.03 -7.92
C TRP A 341 -16.49 14.48 -9.30
N GLU A 342 -17.80 14.63 -9.50
CA GLU A 342 -18.42 15.15 -10.71
C GLU A 342 -18.02 16.61 -10.94
N ASP A 343 -17.99 17.43 -9.88
CA ASP A 343 -17.52 18.81 -9.95
C ASP A 343 -16.05 18.86 -10.37
N SER A 344 -15.23 18.01 -9.75
CA SER A 344 -13.80 17.87 -10.05
C SER A 344 -13.58 17.48 -11.52
N TYR A 345 -14.35 16.51 -12.01
CA TYR A 345 -14.36 16.07 -13.40
C TYR A 345 -14.76 17.21 -14.36
N ALA A 346 -15.79 17.99 -14.02
CA ALA A 346 -16.23 19.13 -14.83
C ALA A 346 -15.16 20.24 -14.89
N ILE A 347 -14.44 20.50 -13.80
CA ILE A 347 -13.32 21.45 -13.79
C ILE A 347 -12.17 20.93 -14.65
N MET A 348 -11.81 19.64 -14.54
CA MET A 348 -10.76 19.01 -15.36
C MET A 348 -11.07 19.11 -16.86
N GLN A 349 -12.31 18.80 -17.27
CA GLN A 349 -12.71 18.95 -18.66
C GLN A 349 -12.51 20.37 -19.20
N LYS A 350 -12.83 21.40 -18.39
CA LYS A 350 -12.62 22.80 -18.78
C LYS A 350 -11.13 23.13 -18.91
N LEU A 351 -10.27 22.58 -18.05
CA LEU A 351 -8.82 22.78 -18.12
C LEU A 351 -8.20 22.11 -19.35
N PHE A 352 -8.61 20.89 -19.68
CA PHE A 352 -8.07 20.17 -20.85
C PHE A 352 -8.51 20.81 -22.17
N LYS A 353 -9.76 21.28 -22.26
CA LYS A 353 -10.24 22.03 -23.45
C LYS A 353 -9.52 23.36 -23.68
N LYS A 354 -8.92 23.96 -22.65
CA LYS A 354 -8.14 25.21 -22.76
C LYS A 354 -6.69 25.00 -23.19
N ARG A 355 -6.19 23.76 -23.25
CA ARG A 355 -4.82 23.42 -23.63
C ARG A 355 -4.67 23.06 -25.13
N VAL A 356 -5.66 23.36 -25.96
CA VAL A 356 -5.64 23.17 -27.42
C VAL A 356 -5.18 24.42 -28.14
#